data_AF-A0A6L3GNA2-F1
#
_entry.id   AF-A0A6L3GNA2-F1
#
_cell.length_a   1.000
_cell.length_b   1.000
_cell.length_c   1.000
_cell.angle_alpha   90.00
_cell.angle_beta   90.00
_cell.angle_gamma   90.00
#
_symmetry.space_group_name_H-M   'P 1'
#
loop_
_entity.id
_entity.type
_entity.pdbx_description
1 polymer ?
#
loop_
_entity_poly.entity_id
_entity_poly.type
_entity_poly.pdbx_seq_one_letter_code
_entity_poly.pdbx_strand_id
1 'polypeptide(L)'
;MFTNLIKRVIMKYAFSGHESFQCKGLWLKKGYDYAKAGLSFTDDYAVVELGVGKNMVASIRYWLRAFGITNDNGVPTEIGKYLLDDNGADPYIEDTTTLWLLHYMLVTSRVATLYNIVFTEYNKTRKEFTKADLANAVRRMFADKCFDSTPYNEKTVWRDIDTMLKNYVTPDSIKACDDFSALLI
;
A
#
# COMPACT_ATOMS: atom_id res chain seq x y z
N MET A 1 -23.78 -2.94 -25.96
CA MET A 1 -24.32 -1.58 -25.74
C MET A 1 -24.56 -1.43 -24.24
N PHE A 2 -23.53 -1.03 -23.48
CA PHE A 2 -23.63 -0.82 -22.03
C PHE A 2 -23.79 0.67 -21.76
N THR A 3 -25.02 1.15 -21.87
CA THR A 3 -25.44 2.45 -21.35
C THR A 3 -25.87 2.27 -19.90
N ASN A 4 -24.92 2.46 -18.97
CA ASN A 4 -25.28 2.89 -17.63
C ASN A 4 -24.36 4.03 -17.24
N LEU A 5 -24.96 5.22 -17.30
CA LEU A 5 -24.38 6.53 -17.01
C LEU A 5 -24.26 6.72 -15.49
N ILE A 6 -23.54 5.82 -14.80
CA ILE A 6 -22.93 6.21 -13.53
C ILE A 6 -21.83 7.18 -13.93
N LYS A 7 -21.87 8.43 -13.45
CA LYS A 7 -20.72 9.36 -13.55
C LYS A 7 -19.48 8.56 -13.17
N ARG A 8 -18.68 8.18 -14.17
CA ARG A 8 -17.51 7.35 -13.96
C ARG A 8 -16.55 8.23 -13.18
N VAL A 9 -16.45 8.00 -11.88
CA VAL A 9 -15.54 8.74 -11.02
C VAL A 9 -14.15 8.47 -11.58
N ILE A 10 -13.56 9.49 -12.20
CA ILE A 10 -12.21 9.44 -12.72
C ILE A 10 -11.31 9.29 -11.50
N MET A 11 -10.65 8.14 -11.37
CA MET A 11 -9.75 7.86 -10.26
C MET A 11 -8.35 8.36 -10.62
N LYS A 12 -7.63 8.99 -9.68
CA LYS A 12 -6.19 9.15 -9.83
C LYS A 12 -5.54 7.78 -9.68
N TYR A 13 -4.82 7.30 -10.71
CA TYR A 13 -4.03 6.09 -10.56
C TYR A 13 -2.68 6.47 -9.95
N ALA A 14 -2.48 6.13 -8.67
CA ALA A 14 -1.19 6.26 -8.02
C ALA A 14 -0.36 5.01 -8.30
N PHE A 15 0.56 5.13 -9.25
CA PHE A 15 1.57 4.13 -9.52
C PHE A 15 2.73 4.27 -8.53
N SER A 16 3.23 3.13 -8.07
CA SER A 16 4.56 3.04 -7.44
C SER A 16 4.74 3.93 -6.19
N GLY A 17 5.92 3.82 -5.55
CA GLY A 17 6.26 4.48 -4.28
C GLY A 17 6.60 3.49 -3.16
N HIS A 18 6.16 2.25 -3.27
CA HIS A 18 6.61 1.14 -2.40
C HIS A 18 7.96 0.56 -2.83
N GLU A 19 8.61 1.05 -3.89
CA GLU A 19 9.93 0.58 -4.35
C GLU A 19 10.03 -0.96 -4.51
N SER A 20 8.93 -1.62 -4.90
CA SER A 20 8.78 -3.09 -4.98
C SER A 20 8.94 -3.86 -3.65
N PHE A 21 8.82 -3.20 -2.51
CA PHE A 21 8.77 -3.81 -1.18
C PHE A 21 7.34 -3.90 -0.65
N GLN A 22 6.98 -5.06 -0.11
CA GLN A 22 5.82 -5.21 0.77
C GLN A 22 6.00 -4.39 2.06
N CYS A 23 4.89 -4.08 2.74
CA CYS A 23 5.00 -3.47 4.06
C CYS A 23 5.47 -4.53 5.04
N LYS A 24 6.57 -4.29 5.76
CA LYS A 24 7.08 -5.21 6.78
C LYS A 24 6.49 -4.90 8.15
N GLY A 25 6.38 -5.91 9.02
CA GLY A 25 5.73 -5.78 10.34
C GLY A 25 6.10 -4.51 11.13
N LEU A 26 7.40 -4.27 11.35
CA LEU A 26 7.87 -3.14 12.15
C LEU A 26 7.99 -1.80 11.37
N TRP A 27 7.66 -1.77 10.08
CA TRP A 27 7.86 -0.56 9.28
C TRP A 27 6.89 0.56 9.66
N LEU A 28 5.64 0.24 9.98
CA LEU A 28 4.66 1.25 10.37
C LEU A 28 5.02 1.90 11.71
N LYS A 29 5.42 1.11 12.72
CA LYS A 29 5.89 1.66 14.01
C LYS A 29 7.15 2.51 13.85
N LYS A 30 8.20 1.97 13.21
CA LYS A 30 9.45 2.72 12.95
C LYS A 30 9.21 4.02 12.19
N GLY A 31 8.40 3.94 11.15
CA GLY A 31 8.05 5.10 10.35
C GLY A 31 7.21 6.12 11.11
N TYR A 32 6.26 5.67 11.94
CA TYR A 32 5.46 6.54 12.79
C TYR A 32 6.34 7.28 13.82
N ASP A 33 7.25 6.58 14.51
CA ASP A 33 8.13 7.20 15.51
C ASP A 33 9.05 8.25 14.89
N TYR A 34 9.60 7.92 13.71
CA TYR A 34 10.42 8.84 12.93
C TYR A 34 9.63 10.11 12.53
N ALA A 35 8.40 9.94 12.06
CA ALA A 35 7.51 11.05 11.72
C ALA A 35 7.08 11.86 12.95
N LYS A 36 6.79 11.20 14.08
CA LYS A 36 6.44 11.81 15.38
C LYS A 36 7.56 12.69 15.92
N ALA A 37 8.82 12.29 15.70
CA ALA A 37 10.00 13.09 16.04
C ALA A 37 10.18 14.33 15.12
N GLY A 38 9.31 14.54 14.13
CA GLY A 38 9.40 15.65 13.19
C GLY A 38 10.50 15.50 12.14
N LEU A 39 11.04 14.29 11.98
CA LEU A 39 12.13 14.01 11.04
C LEU A 39 11.61 13.82 9.61
N SER A 40 12.44 14.19 8.63
CA SER A 40 12.06 14.14 7.22
C SER A 40 12.61 12.90 6.52
N PHE A 41 11.72 12.12 5.90
CA PHE A 41 12.09 10.93 5.09
C PHE A 41 12.93 11.25 3.84
N THR A 42 13.10 12.54 3.50
CA THR A 42 13.96 12.98 2.39
C THR A 42 15.35 13.40 2.86
N ASP A 43 15.61 13.39 4.16
CA ASP A 43 16.93 13.65 4.72
C ASP A 43 17.88 12.49 4.41
N ASP A 44 19.14 12.81 4.10
CA ASP A 44 20.19 11.81 3.88
C ASP A 44 20.45 10.98 5.15
N TYR A 45 20.20 11.53 6.34
CA TYR A 45 20.33 10.81 7.60
C TYR A 45 19.19 9.82 7.88
N ALA A 46 18.09 9.85 7.10
CA ALA A 46 16.95 8.95 7.30
C ALA A 46 17.34 7.47 7.20
N VAL A 47 18.34 7.13 6.38
CA VAL A 47 18.86 5.75 6.26
C VAL A 47 19.50 5.25 7.55
N VAL A 48 20.15 6.14 8.30
CA VAL A 48 20.82 5.84 9.56
C VAL A 48 19.78 5.69 10.66
N GLU A 49 18.89 6.67 10.79
CA GLU A 49 17.86 6.71 11.84
C GLU A 49 16.86 5.54 11.73
N LEU A 50 16.41 5.22 10.52
CA LEU A 50 15.49 4.09 10.29
C LEU A 50 16.21 2.74 10.20
N GLY A 51 17.54 2.74 10.07
CA GLY A 51 18.37 1.54 9.94
C GLY A 51 18.06 0.72 8.70
N VAL A 52 17.73 1.37 7.58
CA VAL A 52 17.35 0.71 6.31
C VAL A 52 17.94 1.43 5.09
N GLY A 53 17.97 0.76 3.94
CA GLY A 53 18.44 1.37 2.69
C GLY A 53 17.52 2.47 2.16
N LYS A 54 18.06 3.37 1.32
CA LYS A 54 17.35 4.53 0.75
C LYS A 54 15.98 4.20 0.13
N ASN A 55 15.89 3.12 -0.66
CA ASN A 55 14.63 2.71 -1.27
C ASN A 55 13.62 2.19 -0.25
N MET A 56 14.10 1.56 0.83
CA MET A 56 13.23 1.14 1.94
C MET A 56 12.71 2.34 2.72
N VAL A 57 13.50 3.40 2.91
CA VAL A 57 13.01 4.67 3.49
C VAL A 57 11.83 5.23 2.68
N ALA A 58 11.98 5.29 1.36
CA ALA A 58 10.91 5.72 0.47
C ALA A 58 9.67 4.80 0.59
N SER A 59 9.87 3.49 0.65
CA SER A 59 8.78 2.54 0.83
C SER A 59 8.08 2.67 2.19
N ILE A 60 8.80 2.91 3.29
CA ILE A 60 8.22 3.13 4.62
C ILE A 60 7.32 4.37 4.58
N ARG A 61 7.82 5.48 4.03
CA ARG A 61 7.04 6.72 3.85
C ARG A 61 5.77 6.46 3.05
N TYR A 62 5.88 5.70 1.96
CA TYR A 62 4.74 5.34 1.13
C TYR A 62 3.71 4.52 1.91
N TRP A 63 4.13 3.48 2.64
CA TRP A 63 3.22 2.62 3.38
C TRP A 63 2.50 3.36 4.51
N LEU A 64 3.19 4.22 5.27
CA LEU A 64 2.55 5.07 6.27
C LEU A 64 1.39 5.89 5.68
N ARG A 65 1.63 6.53 4.54
CA ARG A 65 0.61 7.30 3.83
C ARG A 65 -0.50 6.39 3.29
N ALA A 66 -0.15 5.23 2.73
CA ALA A 66 -1.10 4.31 2.14
C ALA A 66 -2.06 3.70 3.18
N PHE A 67 -1.56 3.42 4.38
CA PHE A 67 -2.35 2.99 5.53
C PHE A 67 -3.00 4.15 6.28
N GLY A 68 -2.81 5.41 5.87
CA GLY A 68 -3.39 6.59 6.53
C GLY A 68 -2.81 6.90 7.91
N ILE A 69 -1.64 6.34 8.26
CA ILE A 69 -0.91 6.61 9.50
C ILE A 69 -0.28 7.99 9.49
N THR A 70 0.12 8.47 8.30
CA THR A 70 0.57 9.85 8.09
C THR A 70 -0.23 10.49 6.95
N ASN A 71 -0.30 11.83 6.97
CA ASN A 71 -0.83 12.60 5.86
C ASN A 71 0.20 12.80 4.74
N ASP A 72 -0.16 13.52 3.68
CA ASP A 72 0.73 13.77 2.52
C ASP A 72 2.03 14.48 2.89
N ASN A 73 2.02 15.26 3.98
CA ASN A 73 3.19 15.98 4.49
C ASN A 73 4.06 15.11 5.42
N GLY A 74 3.71 13.84 5.62
CA GLY A 74 4.44 12.94 6.51
C GLY A 74 4.15 13.17 7.99
N VAL A 75 3.12 13.93 8.34
CA VAL A 75 2.74 14.19 9.73
C VAL A 75 1.80 13.08 10.22
N PRO A 76 2.00 12.51 11.43
CA PRO A 76 1.10 11.51 11.98
C PRO A 76 -0.35 11.97 12.08
N THR A 77 -1.28 11.12 11.63
CA THR A 77 -2.72 11.35 11.74
C THR A 77 -3.25 10.95 13.12
N GLU A 78 -4.48 11.32 13.45
CA GLU A 78 -5.10 10.94 14.72
C GLU A 78 -5.23 9.42 14.88
N ILE A 79 -5.54 8.71 13.79
CA ILE A 79 -5.58 7.25 13.81
C ILE A 79 -4.18 6.63 13.95
N GLY A 80 -3.17 7.23 13.32
CA GLY A 80 -1.77 6.82 13.49
C GLY A 80 -1.32 6.96 14.94
N LYS A 81 -1.65 8.08 15.58
CA LYS A 81 -1.37 8.31 17.01
C LYS A 81 -2.14 7.34 17.90
N TYR A 82 -3.44 7.18 17.67
CA TYR A 82 -4.29 6.27 18.45
C TYR A 82 -3.75 4.84 18.44
N LEU A 83 -3.28 4.34 17.30
CA LEU A 83 -2.76 2.99 17.18
C LEU A 83 -1.30 2.87 17.67
N LEU A 84 -0.41 3.71 17.14
CA LEU A 84 1.05 3.45 17.14
C LEU A 84 1.85 4.30 18.14
N ASP A 85 1.21 5.23 18.85
CA ASP A 85 1.89 5.97 19.91
C ASP A 85 2.38 5.02 21.01
N ASP A 86 3.33 5.46 21.85
CA ASP A 86 3.94 4.58 22.85
C ASP A 86 2.92 4.05 23.88
N ASN A 87 1.85 4.83 24.11
CA ASN A 87 0.68 4.44 24.91
C ASN A 87 -0.57 4.22 24.02
N GLY A 88 -0.36 3.95 22.72
CA GLY A 88 -1.40 3.68 21.75
C GLY A 88 -2.12 2.36 22.01
N ALA A 89 -3.21 2.13 21.28
CA ALA A 89 -4.05 0.95 21.43
C ALA A 89 -3.34 -0.35 21.03
N ASP A 90 -2.44 -0.30 20.04
CA ASP A 90 -1.66 -1.45 19.57
C ASP A 90 -0.34 -0.99 18.91
N PRO A 91 0.66 -0.57 19.71
CA PRO A 91 1.85 0.11 19.19
C PRO A 91 2.71 -0.73 18.25
N TYR A 92 2.61 -2.05 18.37
CA TYR A 92 3.42 -3.02 17.60
C TYR A 92 2.59 -3.86 16.62
N ILE A 93 1.29 -3.58 16.50
CA ILE A 93 0.37 -4.24 15.56
C ILE A 93 0.32 -5.76 15.82
N GLU A 94 0.09 -6.13 17.09
CA GLU A 94 0.03 -7.53 17.53
C GLU A 94 -1.41 -8.08 17.46
N ASP A 95 -2.43 -7.22 17.43
CA ASP A 95 -3.83 -7.63 17.33
C ASP A 95 -4.27 -7.80 15.87
N THR A 96 -4.84 -8.96 15.55
CA THR A 96 -5.45 -9.26 14.25
C THR A 96 -6.53 -8.24 13.86
N THR A 97 -7.24 -7.67 14.83
CA THR A 97 -8.23 -6.60 14.63
C THR A 97 -7.57 -5.35 14.05
N THR A 98 -6.37 -5.00 14.51
CA THR A 98 -5.58 -3.90 13.95
C THR A 98 -5.19 -4.19 12.51
N LEU A 99 -4.83 -5.43 12.17
CA LEU A 99 -4.54 -5.82 10.78
C LEU A 99 -5.76 -5.65 9.86
N TRP A 100 -6.97 -6.01 10.32
CA TRP A 100 -8.20 -5.78 9.57
C TRP A 100 -8.51 -4.31 9.36
N LEU A 101 -8.31 -3.48 10.40
CA LEU A 101 -8.47 -2.04 10.29
C LEU A 101 -7.47 -1.45 9.30
N LEU A 102 -6.20 -1.85 9.37
CA LEU A 102 -5.17 -1.41 8.43
C LEU A 102 -5.49 -1.83 6.99
N HIS A 103 -5.99 -3.06 6.76
CA HIS A 103 -6.47 -3.47 5.45
C HIS A 103 -7.61 -2.57 4.96
N TYR A 104 -8.60 -2.29 5.80
CA TYR A 104 -9.70 -1.38 5.46
C TYR A 104 -9.18 0.01 5.07
N MET A 105 -8.25 0.56 5.84
CA MET A 105 -7.62 1.85 5.57
C MET A 105 -6.83 1.85 4.27
N LEU A 106 -6.06 0.79 3.99
CA LEU A 106 -5.29 0.64 2.75
C LEU A 106 -6.20 0.62 1.51
N VAL A 107 -7.32 -0.10 1.58
CA VAL A 107 -8.30 -0.20 0.49
C VAL A 107 -9.05 1.12 0.29
N THR A 108 -9.37 1.85 1.37
CA THR A 108 -10.20 3.07 1.32
C THR A 108 -9.42 4.36 1.08
N SER A 109 -8.12 4.41 1.44
CA SER A 109 -7.27 5.58 1.21
C SER A 109 -7.05 5.87 -0.28
N ARG A 110 -7.14 4.82 -1.12
CA ARG A 110 -6.89 4.85 -2.59
C ARG A 110 -5.49 5.29 -3.00
N VAL A 111 -4.59 5.49 -2.03
CA VAL A 111 -3.16 5.77 -2.26
C VAL A 111 -2.50 4.59 -2.96
N ALA A 112 -2.82 3.37 -2.53
CA ALA A 112 -2.43 2.13 -3.21
C ALA A 112 -3.56 1.70 -4.16
N THR A 113 -3.68 2.34 -5.32
CA THR A 113 -4.86 2.23 -6.19
C THR A 113 -5.22 0.79 -6.56
N LEU A 114 -4.22 -0.07 -6.81
CA LEU A 114 -4.46 -1.47 -7.15
C LEU A 114 -5.23 -2.23 -6.06
N TYR A 115 -4.94 -1.96 -4.78
CA TYR A 115 -5.61 -2.61 -3.65
C TYR A 115 -7.09 -2.26 -3.65
N ASN A 116 -7.41 -0.98 -3.85
CA ASN A 116 -8.80 -0.56 -3.99
C ASN A 116 -9.50 -1.28 -5.16
N ILE A 117 -8.88 -1.33 -6.34
CA ILE A 117 -9.45 -1.99 -7.53
C ILE A 117 -9.74 -3.47 -7.24
N VAL A 118 -8.76 -4.19 -6.67
CA VAL A 118 -8.88 -5.63 -6.44
C VAL A 118 -10.00 -5.92 -5.44
N PHE A 119 -9.99 -5.27 -4.28
CA PHE A 119 -10.90 -5.59 -3.19
C PHE A 119 -12.32 -5.01 -3.37
N THR A 120 -12.49 -3.96 -4.18
CA THR A 120 -13.81 -3.31 -4.34
C THR A 120 -14.44 -3.51 -5.71
N GLU A 121 -13.68 -3.62 -6.80
CA GLU A 121 -14.23 -3.73 -8.15
C GLU A 121 -14.04 -5.14 -8.72
N TYR A 122 -12.82 -5.68 -8.63
CA TYR A 122 -12.50 -6.96 -9.25
C TYR A 122 -13.16 -8.15 -8.52
N ASN A 123 -13.12 -8.14 -7.18
CA ASN A 123 -13.70 -9.18 -6.33
C ASN A 123 -15.23 -9.35 -6.49
N LYS A 124 -15.93 -8.33 -7.02
CA LYS A 124 -17.36 -8.43 -7.37
C LYS A 124 -17.62 -9.39 -8.54
N THR A 125 -16.61 -9.59 -9.40
CA THR A 125 -16.77 -10.30 -10.68
C THR A 125 -16.09 -11.67 -10.70
N ARG A 126 -14.90 -11.79 -10.10
CA ARG A 126 -14.10 -13.02 -10.09
C ARG A 126 -13.43 -13.17 -8.72
N LYS A 127 -13.53 -14.38 -8.15
CA LYS A 127 -12.89 -14.75 -6.89
C LYS A 127 -11.50 -15.38 -7.09
N GLU A 128 -11.23 -15.86 -8.30
CA GLU A 128 -9.97 -16.48 -8.70
C GLU A 128 -9.41 -15.76 -9.93
N PHE A 129 -8.10 -15.55 -9.95
CA PHE A 129 -7.42 -14.87 -11.04
C PHE A 129 -5.95 -15.21 -11.08
N THR A 130 -5.37 -15.13 -12.28
CA THR A 130 -3.94 -15.07 -12.47
C THR A 130 -3.45 -13.61 -12.41
N LYS A 131 -2.15 -13.40 -12.23
CA LYS A 131 -1.55 -12.06 -12.35
C LYS A 131 -1.85 -11.42 -13.71
N ALA A 132 -1.87 -12.21 -14.78
CA ALA A 132 -2.17 -11.75 -16.13
C ALA A 132 -3.63 -11.28 -16.27
N ASP A 133 -4.58 -11.96 -15.63
CA ASP A 133 -5.99 -11.52 -15.62
C ASP A 133 -6.14 -10.14 -15.00
N LEU A 134 -5.48 -9.92 -13.85
CA LEU A 134 -5.50 -8.64 -13.16
C LEU A 134 -4.80 -7.53 -13.96
N ALA A 135 -3.62 -7.81 -14.54
CA ALA A 135 -2.91 -6.87 -15.40
C ALA A 135 -3.75 -6.45 -16.62
N ASN A 136 -4.45 -7.40 -17.24
CA ASN A 136 -5.36 -7.14 -18.35
C ASN A 136 -6.60 -6.35 -17.92
N ALA A 137 -7.13 -6.58 -16.71
CA ALA A 137 -8.23 -5.79 -16.17
C ALA A 137 -7.83 -4.33 -15.97
N VAL A 138 -6.68 -4.08 -15.36
CA VAL A 138 -6.14 -2.73 -15.19
C VAL A 138 -5.91 -2.06 -16.55
N ARG A 139 -5.29 -2.77 -17.51
CA ARG A 139 -5.09 -2.26 -18.88
C ARG A 139 -6.42 -1.82 -19.53
N ARG A 140 -7.49 -2.60 -19.39
CA ARG A 140 -8.83 -2.24 -19.90
C ARG A 140 -9.36 -0.99 -19.20
N MET A 141 -9.20 -0.87 -17.89
CA MET A 141 -9.62 0.33 -17.15
C MET A 141 -8.89 1.60 -17.64
N PHE A 142 -7.61 1.52 -17.99
CA PHE A 142 -6.88 2.62 -18.65
C PHE A 142 -7.44 2.93 -20.05
N ALA A 143 -7.64 1.91 -20.89
CA ALA A 143 -8.18 2.08 -22.24
C ALA A 143 -9.58 2.74 -22.22
N ASP A 144 -10.38 2.39 -21.23
CA ASP A 144 -11.71 2.95 -21.06
C ASP A 144 -11.72 4.33 -20.38
N LYS A 145 -10.57 4.89 -20.00
CA LYS A 145 -10.44 6.18 -19.29
C LYS A 145 -11.12 6.18 -17.92
N CYS A 146 -10.95 5.10 -17.14
CA CYS A 146 -11.29 5.09 -15.70
C CYS A 146 -10.41 6.03 -14.87
N PHE A 147 -9.20 6.31 -15.36
CA PHE A 147 -8.19 7.06 -14.62
C PHE A 147 -8.01 8.47 -15.19
N ASP A 148 -7.38 9.33 -14.42
CA ASP A 148 -6.95 10.66 -14.86
C ASP A 148 -5.94 10.57 -16.02
N SER A 149 -5.28 11.69 -16.35
CA SER A 149 -4.30 11.73 -17.45
C SER A 149 -3.02 10.91 -17.18
N THR A 150 -2.97 10.08 -16.13
CA THR A 150 -1.85 9.20 -15.85
C THR A 150 -1.64 8.20 -17.01
N PRO A 151 -0.43 8.12 -17.59
CA PRO A 151 -0.16 7.20 -18.68
C PRO A 151 -0.09 5.75 -18.17
N TYR A 152 -0.60 4.81 -18.96
CA TYR A 152 -0.46 3.39 -18.68
C TYR A 152 1.01 2.95 -18.77
N ASN A 153 1.49 2.24 -17.74
CA ASN A 153 2.82 1.63 -17.73
C ASN A 153 2.73 0.17 -17.29
N GLU A 154 2.87 -0.74 -18.26
CA GLU A 154 2.74 -2.19 -18.01
C GLU A 154 3.70 -2.70 -16.94
N LYS A 155 4.99 -2.33 -17.02
CA LYS A 155 5.99 -2.79 -16.05
C LYS A 155 5.63 -2.37 -14.62
N THR A 156 5.04 -1.20 -14.46
CA THR A 156 4.67 -0.68 -13.14
C THR A 156 3.41 -1.36 -12.61
N VAL A 157 2.41 -1.62 -13.45
CA VAL A 157 1.25 -2.46 -13.07
C VAL A 157 1.69 -3.83 -12.58
N TRP A 158 2.60 -4.50 -13.29
CA TRP A 158 3.11 -5.80 -12.87
C TRP A 158 3.83 -5.73 -11.51
N ARG A 159 4.66 -4.70 -11.27
CA ARG A 159 5.32 -4.50 -9.97
C ARG A 159 4.32 -4.23 -8.84
N ASP A 160 3.27 -3.46 -9.09
CA ASP A 160 2.21 -3.22 -8.10
C ASP A 160 1.49 -4.53 -7.76
N ILE A 161 1.18 -5.36 -8.77
CA ILE A 161 0.55 -6.69 -8.60
C ILE A 161 1.46 -7.61 -7.77
N ASP A 162 2.74 -7.68 -8.11
CA ASP A 162 3.70 -8.51 -7.37
C ASP A 162 3.80 -8.07 -5.91
N THR A 163 3.89 -6.76 -5.66
CA THR A 163 3.98 -6.22 -4.30
C THR A 163 2.68 -6.46 -3.52
N MET A 164 1.52 -6.31 -4.17
CA MET A 164 0.23 -6.61 -3.55
C MET A 164 0.15 -8.06 -3.11
N LEU A 165 0.53 -9.01 -3.97
CA LEU A 165 0.48 -10.43 -3.64
C LEU A 165 1.44 -10.78 -2.51
N LYS A 166 2.63 -10.17 -2.47
CA LYS A 166 3.56 -10.31 -1.33
C LYS A 166 3.00 -9.83 0.01
N ASN A 167 1.97 -8.99 0.02
CA ASN A 167 1.31 -8.60 1.28
C ASN A 167 0.23 -9.60 1.72
N TYR A 168 -0.30 -10.45 0.84
CA TYR A 168 -1.49 -11.27 1.16
C TYR A 168 -1.32 -12.77 0.92
N VAL A 169 -0.24 -13.19 0.26
CA VAL A 169 -0.02 -14.58 -0.13
C VAL A 169 1.20 -15.09 0.60
N THR A 170 1.01 -16.11 1.44
CA THR A 170 2.09 -16.82 2.12
C THR A 170 3.08 -17.36 1.09
N PRO A 171 4.40 -17.08 1.21
CA PRO A 171 5.38 -17.56 0.26
C PRO A 171 5.50 -19.10 0.27
N ASP A 172 5.60 -19.72 -0.91
CA ASP A 172 5.72 -21.19 -1.04
C ASP A 172 7.11 -21.73 -0.67
N SER A 173 8.13 -20.86 -0.56
CA SER A 173 9.53 -21.26 -0.37
C SER A 173 10.22 -20.48 0.74
N ILE A 174 10.90 -21.21 1.62
CA ILE A 174 11.77 -20.67 2.69
C ILE A 174 12.90 -19.79 2.13
N LYS A 175 13.29 -19.98 0.85
CA LYS A 175 14.29 -19.11 0.19
C LYS A 175 13.81 -17.66 0.03
N ALA A 176 12.50 -17.42 0.14
CA ALA A 176 11.88 -16.10 0.20
C ALA A 176 11.66 -15.64 1.66
N CYS A 177 12.63 -15.88 2.55
CA CYS A 177 12.54 -15.55 3.98
C CYS A 177 12.10 -14.09 4.24
N ASP A 178 12.56 -13.15 3.42
CA ASP A 178 12.19 -11.73 3.55
C ASP A 178 10.70 -11.47 3.21
N ASP A 179 10.09 -12.30 2.37
CA ASP A 179 8.66 -12.19 2.02
C ASP A 179 7.74 -12.66 3.15
N PHE A 180 8.23 -13.51 4.08
CA PHE A 180 7.50 -13.86 5.32
C PHE A 180 7.40 -12.69 6.31
N SER A 181 8.14 -11.60 6.09
CA SER A 181 8.10 -10.42 6.97
C SER A 181 6.93 -9.46 6.66
N ALA A 182 6.09 -9.81 5.69
CA ALA A 182 4.94 -9.00 5.30
C ALA A 182 3.98 -8.79 6.47
N LEU A 183 3.48 -7.56 6.60
CA LEU A 183 2.60 -7.15 7.70
C LEU A 183 1.24 -7.87 7.71
N LEU A 184 0.72 -8.25 6.53
CA LEU A 184 -0.65 -8.73 6.35
C LEU A 184 -0.74 -10.25 6.06
N ILE A 185 0.35 -11.00 6.28
CA ILE A 185 0.40 -12.47 6.14
C ILE A 185 0.35 -13.14 7.52
#